data_AF-A0A350PGD5-F1
#
_entry.id   AF-A0A350PGD5-F1
#
_cell.length_a   1.000
_cell.length_b   1.000
_cell.length_c   1.000
_cell.angle_alpha   90.00
_cell.angle_beta   90.00
_cell.angle_gamma   90.00
#
_symmetry.space_group_name_H-M   'P 1'
#
loop_
_entity.id
_entity.type
_entity.pdbx_description
1 polymer ?
#
loop_
_entity_poly.entity_id
_entity_poly.type
_entity_poly.pdbx_seq_one_letter_code
_entity_poly.pdbx_strand_id
1 'polypeptide(L)'
;IRSGALDVIVIDSVAALVPRAELEGEMGDSHMGLQARLMSQALRKITGIVSKSHTSCVFINQVREKIGVMFGNPETTTGGRALKFYSSVRIDIRRIGAI
;
A
#
# COMPACT_ATOMS: atom_id res chain seq x y z
N ILE A 1 -10.09 -11.91 -8.76
CA ILE A 1 -9.95 -12.51 -7.40
C ILE A 1 -11.12 -13.43 -7.03
N ARG A 2 -12.39 -13.03 -7.26
CA ARG A 2 -13.55 -13.84 -6.84
C ARG A 2 -13.73 -15.19 -7.57
N SER A 3 -13.03 -15.41 -8.67
CA SER A 3 -13.12 -16.65 -9.45
C SER A 3 -12.32 -17.82 -8.87
N GLY A 4 -11.44 -17.58 -7.88
CA GLY A 4 -10.54 -18.63 -7.34
C GLY A 4 -9.48 -19.13 -8.34
N ALA A 5 -9.39 -18.54 -9.52
CA ALA A 5 -8.50 -18.99 -10.60
C ALA A 5 -7.04 -18.49 -10.46
N LEU A 6 -6.74 -17.72 -9.40
CA LEU A 6 -5.42 -17.11 -9.20
C LEU A 6 -4.94 -17.44 -7.79
N ASP A 7 -3.73 -17.99 -7.69
CA ASP A 7 -3.10 -18.30 -6.40
C ASP A 7 -2.34 -17.10 -5.82
N VAL A 8 -1.79 -16.23 -6.70
CA VAL A 8 -1.00 -15.07 -6.28
C VAL A 8 -1.32 -13.85 -7.14
N ILE A 9 -1.44 -12.69 -6.48
CA ILE A 9 -1.58 -11.38 -7.13
C ILE A 9 -0.52 -10.44 -6.56
N VAL A 10 0.26 -9.79 -7.42
CA VAL A 10 1.27 -8.80 -7.04
C VAL A 10 0.83 -7.42 -7.51
N ILE A 11 0.91 -6.44 -6.62
CA ILE A 11 0.63 -5.03 -6.88
C ILE A 11 1.92 -4.25 -6.73
N ASP A 12 2.49 -3.85 -7.88
CA ASP A 12 3.68 -3.03 -7.97
C ASP A 12 3.32 -1.66 -8.60
N SER A 13 3.17 -0.58 -7.84
CA SER A 13 3.36 -0.43 -6.38
C SER A 13 2.21 0.34 -5.73
N VAL A 14 2.14 0.31 -4.39
CA VAL A 14 1.13 1.06 -3.61
C VAL A 14 1.21 2.57 -3.87
N ALA A 15 2.39 3.16 -4.03
CA ALA A 15 2.49 4.60 -4.30
C ALA A 15 1.87 4.98 -5.65
N ALA A 16 1.85 4.06 -6.62
CA ALA A 16 1.25 4.28 -7.92
C ALA A 16 -0.28 4.13 -7.92
N LEU A 17 -0.88 3.70 -6.79
CA LEU A 17 -2.34 3.68 -6.64
C LEU A 17 -2.85 5.09 -6.36
N VAL A 18 -2.86 5.92 -7.40
CA VAL A 18 -3.31 7.31 -7.35
C VAL A 18 -4.85 7.34 -7.38
N PRO A 19 -5.50 8.01 -6.41
CA PRO A 19 -6.95 8.18 -6.43
C PRO A 19 -7.42 8.94 -7.67
N ARG A 20 -8.60 8.57 -8.18
CA ARG A 20 -9.18 9.22 -9.37
C ARG A 20 -9.27 10.76 -9.26
N ALA A 21 -9.67 11.29 -8.11
CA ALA A 21 -9.76 12.74 -7.92
C ALA A 21 -8.38 13.44 -7.95
N GLU A 22 -7.30 12.73 -7.64
CA GLU A 22 -5.94 13.26 -7.79
C GLU A 22 -5.46 13.18 -9.25
N LEU A 23 -5.88 12.16 -10.00
CA LEU A 23 -5.59 12.05 -11.45
C LEU A 23 -6.34 13.08 -12.29
N GLU A 24 -7.57 13.43 -11.89
CA GLU A 24 -8.43 14.39 -12.60
C GLU A 24 -8.26 15.83 -12.11
N GLY A 25 -7.61 16.04 -10.96
CA GLY A 25 -7.34 17.35 -10.39
C GLY A 25 -6.11 18.03 -10.98
N GLU A 26 -5.84 19.26 -10.56
CA GLU A 26 -4.65 20.00 -10.97
C GLU A 26 -3.48 19.75 -10.01
N MET A 27 -2.25 19.90 -10.53
CA MET A 27 -1.06 19.85 -9.68
C MET A 27 -1.08 21.01 -8.69
N GLY A 28 -1.12 20.67 -7.39
CA GLY A 28 -1.22 21.64 -6.30
C GLY A 28 -2.54 21.57 -5.53
N ASP A 29 -3.54 20.86 -6.06
CA ASP A 29 -4.80 20.65 -5.35
C ASP A 29 -4.60 19.82 -4.07
N SER A 30 -5.20 20.30 -2.99
CA SER A 30 -5.06 19.68 -1.67
C SER A 30 -5.95 18.45 -1.51
N HIS A 31 -5.38 17.27 -1.76
CA HIS A 31 -6.06 15.98 -1.60
C HIS A 31 -5.56 15.18 -0.37
N MET A 32 -5.47 15.84 0.78
CA MET A 32 -4.88 15.24 1.98
C MET A 32 -5.55 13.93 2.40
N GLY A 33 -4.76 12.86 2.53
CA GLY A 33 -5.20 11.57 3.03
C GLY A 33 -6.12 10.77 2.09
N LEU A 34 -6.32 11.21 0.84
CA LEU A 34 -7.21 10.52 -0.10
C LEU A 34 -6.75 9.08 -0.39
N GLN A 35 -5.46 8.89 -0.68
CA GLN A 35 -4.89 7.56 -0.90
C GLN A 35 -5.02 6.65 0.32
N ALA A 36 -4.83 7.17 1.54
CA ALA A 36 -4.96 6.39 2.77
C ALA A 36 -6.40 5.89 3.00
N ARG A 37 -7.41 6.72 2.66
CA ARG A 37 -8.82 6.33 2.72
C ARG A 37 -9.15 5.27 1.66
N LEU A 38 -8.67 5.46 0.44
CA LEU A 38 -8.81 4.49 -0.65
C LEU A 38 -8.26 3.12 -0.23
N MET A 39 -7.03 3.07 0.30
CA MET A 39 -6.39 1.83 0.78
C MET A 39 -7.20 1.17 1.90
N SER A 40 -7.69 1.96 2.87
CA SER A 40 -8.50 1.43 3.98
C SER A 40 -9.80 0.78 3.47
N GLN A 41 -10.45 1.37 2.49
CA GLN A 41 -11.68 0.84 1.88
C GLN A 41 -11.39 -0.38 0.99
N ALA A 42 -10.33 -0.32 0.18
CA ALA A 42 -9.94 -1.39 -0.72
C ALA A 42 -9.54 -2.65 0.06
N LEU A 43 -8.63 -2.52 1.04
CA LEU A 43 -8.14 -3.64 1.83
C LEU A 43 -9.24 -4.30 2.66
N ARG A 44 -10.18 -3.52 3.21
CA ARG A 44 -11.37 -4.08 3.88
C ARG A 44 -12.16 -5.03 2.98
N LYS A 45 -12.34 -4.68 1.70
CA LYS A 45 -13.06 -5.51 0.72
C LYS A 45 -12.21 -6.68 0.22
N ILE A 46 -10.93 -6.44 -0.06
CA ILE A 46 -10.03 -7.43 -0.65
C ILE A 46 -9.76 -8.56 0.35
N THR A 47 -9.49 -8.26 1.62
CA THR A 47 -9.11 -9.25 2.65
C THR A 47 -10.09 -10.41 2.75
N GLY A 48 -11.39 -10.13 2.76
CA GLY A 48 -12.40 -11.19 2.80
C GLY A 48 -12.46 -12.02 1.52
N ILE A 49 -12.09 -11.45 0.37
CA ILE A 49 -12.06 -12.15 -0.92
C ILE A 49 -10.82 -13.04 -1.00
N VAL A 50 -9.62 -12.53 -0.70
CA VAL A 50 -8.37 -13.32 -0.77
C VAL A 50 -8.38 -14.50 0.18
N SER A 51 -8.94 -14.32 1.38
CA SER A 51 -9.08 -15.43 2.34
C SER A 51 -10.01 -16.54 1.83
N LYS A 52 -11.13 -16.19 1.18
CA LYS A 52 -12.08 -17.17 0.63
C LYS A 52 -11.58 -17.85 -0.64
N SER A 53 -10.80 -17.14 -1.46
CA SER A 53 -10.27 -17.67 -2.72
C SER A 53 -8.92 -18.36 -2.55
N HIS A 54 -8.38 -18.47 -1.33
CA HIS A 54 -7.04 -18.96 -1.05
C HIS A 54 -5.94 -18.28 -1.89
N THR A 55 -6.14 -17.02 -2.23
CA THR A 55 -5.22 -16.23 -3.05
C THR A 55 -4.31 -15.41 -2.14
N SER A 56 -2.99 -15.46 -2.35
CA SER A 56 -2.04 -14.54 -1.72
C SER A 56 -1.99 -13.21 -2.47
N CYS A 57 -1.93 -12.09 -1.75
CA CYS A 57 -1.78 -10.76 -2.34
C CYS A 57 -0.54 -10.06 -1.78
N VAL A 58 0.38 -9.72 -2.68
CA VAL A 58 1.65 -9.08 -2.38
C VAL A 58 1.58 -7.63 -2.82
N PHE A 59 1.88 -6.71 -1.91
CA PHE A 59 1.96 -5.28 -2.20
C PHE A 59 3.41 -4.83 -2.10
N ILE A 60 3.93 -4.27 -3.20
CA ILE A 60 5.23 -3.60 -3.21
C ILE A 60 5.01 -2.14 -2.84
N ASN A 61 5.83 -1.61 -1.94
CA ASN A 61 5.70 -0.24 -1.46
C ASN A 61 7.08 0.39 -1.28
N GLN A 62 7.15 1.70 -1.45
CA GLN A 62 8.36 2.47 -1.24
C GLN A 62 8.43 2.98 0.20
N VAL A 63 9.66 3.07 0.70
CA VAL A 63 9.98 3.84 1.88
C VAL A 63 9.97 5.33 1.52
N ARG A 64 9.45 6.13 2.44
CA ARG A 64 9.44 7.60 2.45
C ARG A 64 9.86 8.07 3.83
N GLU A 65 10.25 9.32 3.96
CA GLU A 65 10.55 9.93 5.26
C GLU A 65 9.45 10.92 5.65
N LYS A 66 9.06 10.91 6.92
CA LYS A 66 8.12 11.88 7.47
C LYS A 66 8.90 13.11 7.98
N ILE A 67 8.67 14.26 7.35
CA ILE A 67 9.24 15.53 7.77
C ILE A 67 8.75 15.88 9.19
N GLY A 68 9.67 16.38 10.03
CA GLY A 68 9.36 16.87 11.38
C GLY A 68 9.43 15.82 12.50
N VAL A 69 9.92 14.61 12.22
CA VAL A 69 10.21 13.61 13.26
C VAL A 69 11.59 13.90 13.85
N MET A 70 11.63 14.39 15.09
CA MET A 70 12.87 14.73 15.82
C MET A 70 13.41 13.57 16.68
N PHE A 71 12.63 12.50 16.86
CA PHE A 71 13.02 11.32 17.65
C PHE A 71 12.39 10.03 17.05
N GLY A 72 13.15 8.95 17.02
CA GLY A 72 12.73 7.66 16.47
C GLY A 72 12.98 7.49 14.97
N ASN A 73 12.44 6.43 14.36
CA ASN A 73 12.60 6.15 12.94
C ASN A 73 11.64 7.04 12.10
N PRO A 74 12.14 7.93 11.21
CA PRO A 74 11.30 8.78 10.35
C PRO A 74 10.69 8.02 9.17
N GLU A 75 11.08 6.78 8.92
CA GLU A 75 10.61 6.00 7.78
C GLU A 75 9.12 5.68 7.88
N THR A 76 8.44 5.90 6.76
CA THR A 76 7.03 5.60 6.55
C THR A 76 6.84 4.98 5.16
N THR A 77 5.63 4.48 4.92
CA THR A 77 5.24 3.88 3.64
C THR A 77 4.04 4.64 3.06
N THR A 78 3.88 4.62 1.75
CA THR A 78 2.72 5.26 1.10
C THR A 78 1.42 4.50 1.36
N GLY A 79 0.27 5.11 1.07
CA GLY A 79 -1.05 4.48 1.27
C GLY A 79 -1.57 4.44 2.71
N GLY A 80 -0.95 5.19 3.64
CA GLY A 80 -1.38 5.29 5.03
C GLY A 80 -1.08 4.03 5.87
N ARG A 81 -1.87 3.80 6.92
CA ARG A 81 -1.63 2.70 7.88
C ARG A 81 -2.36 1.40 7.57
N ALA A 82 -3.35 1.41 6.68
CA ALA A 82 -4.23 0.26 6.45
C ALA A 82 -3.46 -1.01 6.10
N LEU A 83 -2.50 -0.90 5.16
CA LEU A 83 -1.68 -2.04 4.76
C LEU A 83 -0.93 -2.65 5.95
N LYS A 84 -0.44 -1.82 6.88
CA LYS A 84 0.26 -2.31 8.08
C LYS A 84 -0.59 -3.20 8.98
N PHE A 85 -1.91 -3.04 8.97
CA PHE A 85 -2.86 -3.81 9.79
C PHE A 85 -3.49 -4.99 9.05
N TYR A 86 -3.67 -4.88 7.74
CA TYR A 86 -4.26 -5.94 6.92
C TYR A 86 -3.21 -6.95 6.41
N SER A 87 -1.93 -6.58 6.35
CA SER A 87 -0.85 -7.49 5.95
C SER A 87 -0.59 -8.53 7.05
N SER A 88 -0.70 -9.81 6.70
CA SER A 88 -0.28 -10.92 7.56
C SER A 88 1.24 -10.98 7.72
N VAL A 89 1.99 -10.56 6.69
CA VAL A 89 3.46 -10.51 6.68
C VAL A 89 3.91 -9.18 6.11
N ARG A 90 4.96 -8.60 6.70
CA ARG A 90 5.63 -7.40 6.20
C ARG A 90 7.13 -7.66 6.11
N ILE A 91 7.71 -7.36 4.95
CA ILE A 91 9.13 -7.59 4.67
C ILE A 91 9.77 -6.24 4.38
N ASP A 92 10.88 -5.93 5.06
CA ASP A 92 11.77 -4.81 4.73
C ASP A 92 12.96 -5.37 3.96
N ILE A 93 13.14 -4.92 2.72
CA ILE A 93 14.19 -5.39 1.80
C ILE A 93 15.20 -4.27 1.62
N ARG A 94 16.45 -4.53 2.01
CA ARG A 94 17.56 -3.57 1.88
C ARG A 94 18.76 -4.25 1.23
N ARG A 95 19.38 -3.54 0.29
CA ARG A 95 20.67 -3.95 -0.26
C ARG A 95 21.77 -3.59 0.74
N ILE A 96 22.49 -4.58 1.25
CA ILE A 96 23.55 -4.41 2.27
C ILE A 96 24.99 -4.46 1.72
N GLY A 97 25.15 -4.68 0.40
CA GLY A 97 26.45 -4.77 -0.25
C GLY A 97 26.35 -4.94 -1.77
N ALA A 98 27.49 -4.91 -2.45
CA ALA A 98 27.62 -5.38 -3.82
C ALA A 98 28.04 -6.86 -3.82
N ILE A 99 27.47 -7.63 -4.75
CA ILE A 99 27.93 -8.99 -5.04
C ILE A 99 29.17 -8.86 -5.91
#